data_AF-A0A2K9UW14-F1
#
_entry.id   AF-A0A2K9UW14-F1
#
_cell.length_a   1.000
_cell.length_b   1.000
_cell.length_c   1.000
_cell.angle_alpha   90.00
_cell.angle_beta   90.00
_cell.angle_gamma   90.00
#
_symmetry.space_group_name_H-M   'P 1'
#
loop_
_entity.id
_entity.type
_entity.pdbx_description
1 polymer ?
#
loop_
_entity_poly.entity_id
_entity_poly.type
_entity_poly.pdbx_seq_one_letter_code
_entity_poly.pdbx_strand_id
1 'polypeptide(L)'
;QDGQSLKTRTMLQADINRLMEELDNIANTTSFNGKQLLSGSFINQEFQIGSSSNQSIKATIGATQSSKIGVTRFETGAMITASGTASMT
;
A
#
# COMPACT_ATOMS: atom_id res chain seq x y z
N GLN A 1 -9.76 27.19 -14.48
CA GLN A 1 -10.90 26.71 -13.68
C GLN A 1 -10.89 25.20 -13.79
N ASP A 2 -10.93 24.47 -12.68
CA ASP A 2 -11.04 23.01 -12.73
C ASP A 2 -12.37 22.64 -13.41
N GLY A 3 -12.28 22.00 -14.58
CA GLY A 3 -13.43 21.68 -15.44
C GLY A 3 -14.29 20.52 -14.94
N GLN A 4 -13.96 19.94 -13.78
CA GLN A 4 -14.70 18.82 -13.20
C GLN A 4 -15.79 19.31 -12.24
N SER A 5 -17.04 18.94 -12.52
CA SER A 5 -18.17 19.16 -11.59
C SER A 5 -18.07 18.23 -10.38
N LEU A 6 -18.72 18.60 -9.27
CA LEU A 6 -18.81 17.75 -8.07
C LEU A 6 -19.37 16.36 -8.42
N LYS A 7 -20.38 16.30 -9.31
CA LYS A 7 -20.96 15.04 -9.79
C LYS A 7 -19.94 14.14 -10.48
N THR A 8 -19.07 14.71 -11.33
CA THR A 8 -18.03 13.92 -12.02
C THR A 8 -16.99 13.39 -11.05
N ARG A 9 -16.59 14.20 -10.06
CA ARG A 9 -15.68 13.76 -8.99
C ARG A 9 -16.27 12.64 -8.14
N THR A 10 -17.57 12.69 -7.84
CA THR A 10 -18.26 11.61 -7.12
C THR A 10 -18.27 10.31 -7.91
N MET A 11 -18.51 10.36 -9.22
CA MET A 11 -18.48 9.16 -10.07
C MET A 11 -17.06 8.56 -10.15
N LEU A 12 -16.03 9.40 -10.27
CA LEU A 12 -14.64 8.92 -10.21
C LEU A 12 -14.32 8.27 -8.87
N GLN A 13 -14.76 8.85 -7.74
CA GLN A 13 -14.56 8.25 -6.43
C GLN A 13 -15.25 6.89 -6.29
N ALA A 14 -16.44 6.73 -6.88
CA ALA A 14 -17.13 5.44 -6.89
C ALA A 14 -16.33 4.36 -7.64
N ASP A 15 -15.73 4.70 -8.78
CA ASP A 15 -14.88 3.75 -9.52
C ASP A 15 -13.58 3.45 -8.78
N ILE A 16 -12.96 4.45 -8.15
CA ILE A 16 -11.78 4.24 -7.27
C ILE A 16 -12.13 3.25 -6.16
N ASN A 17 -13.28 3.41 -5.49
CA ASN A 17 -13.69 2.49 -4.44
C ASN A 17 -13.85 1.05 -4.96
N ARG A 18 -14.45 0.89 -6.14
CA ARG A 18 -14.60 -0.42 -6.79
C ARG A 18 -13.24 -1.05 -7.14
N LEU A 19 -12.29 -0.25 -7.61
CA LEU A 19 -10.93 -0.71 -7.89
C LEU A 19 -10.19 -1.12 -6.61
N MET A 20 -10.38 -0.40 -5.50
CA MET A 20 -9.79 -0.77 -4.21
C MET A 20 -10.38 -2.07 -3.66
N GLU A 21 -11.70 -2.25 -3.80
CA GLU A 21 -12.37 -3.50 -3.43
C GLU A 21 -11.85 -4.69 -4.25
N GLU A 22 -11.70 -4.52 -5.57
CA GLU A 22 -11.13 -5.56 -6.43
C GLU A 22 -9.68 -5.88 -6.06
N LEU A 23 -8.89 -4.87 -5.72
CA LEU A 23 -7.51 -5.06 -5.26
C LEU A 23 -7.47 -5.86 -3.95
N ASP A 24 -8.36 -5.57 -3.01
CA ASP A 24 -8.48 -6.36 -1.77
C ASP A 24 -8.98 -7.77 -2.03
N ASN A 25 -9.88 -7.99 -3.00
CA ASN A 25 -10.29 -9.33 -3.42
C ASN A 25 -9.10 -10.12 -3.98
N ILE A 26 -8.29 -9.53 -4.86
CA ILE A 26 -7.09 -10.18 -5.40
C ILE A 26 -6.12 -10.54 -4.27
N ALA A 27 -5.89 -9.63 -3.33
CA ALA A 27 -4.99 -9.85 -2.20
C ALA A 27 -5.45 -11.03 -1.31
N ASN A 28 -6.76 -11.22 -1.14
CA ASN A 28 -7.36 -12.25 -0.28
C ASN A 28 -7.69 -13.58 -0.98
N THR A 29 -7.77 -13.60 -2.31
CA THR A 29 -8.13 -14.80 -3.08
C THR A 29 -6.93 -15.46 -3.75
N THR A 30 -5.84 -14.70 -3.99
CA THR A 30 -4.63 -15.24 -4.60
C THR A 30 -3.95 -16.21 -3.65
N SER A 31 -4.09 -17.50 -3.96
CA SER A 31 -3.57 -18.60 -3.16
C SER A 31 -2.97 -19.69 -4.04
N PHE A 32 -1.99 -20.40 -3.50
CA PHE A 32 -1.40 -21.58 -4.11
C PHE A 32 -1.37 -22.72 -3.10
N ASN A 33 -1.95 -23.86 -3.47
CA ASN A 33 -2.04 -25.04 -2.63
C ASN A 33 -2.58 -24.74 -1.21
N GLY A 34 -3.63 -23.92 -1.12
CA GLY A 34 -4.26 -23.50 0.14
C GLY A 34 -3.47 -22.45 0.94
N LYS A 35 -2.31 -21.98 0.46
CA LYS A 35 -1.56 -20.89 1.09
C LYS A 35 -1.85 -19.57 0.39
N GLN A 36 -2.31 -18.58 1.15
CA GLN A 36 -2.45 -17.22 0.65
C GLN A 36 -1.08 -16.60 0.36
N LEU A 37 -0.94 -15.99 -0.81
CA LEU A 37 0.33 -15.44 -1.27
C LEU A 37 0.43 -13.93 -0.99
N LEU A 38 -0.65 -13.19 -1.24
CA LEU A 38 -0.65 -11.72 -1.28
C LEU A 38 -1.23 -11.07 -0.01
N SER A 39 -1.76 -11.87 0.91
CA SER A 39 -2.32 -11.38 2.18
C SER A 39 -1.27 -10.84 3.14
N GLY A 40 0.02 -11.10 2.88
CA GLY A 40 1.13 -10.81 3.79
C GLY A 40 1.41 -11.90 4.82
N SER A 41 0.70 -13.04 4.77
CA SER A 41 1.01 -14.21 5.59
C SER A 41 2.14 -15.06 5.02
N PHE A 42 2.55 -14.83 3.77
CA PHE A 42 3.57 -15.59 3.07
C PHE A 42 4.97 -15.06 3.38
N ILE A 43 5.43 -15.25 4.62
CA ILE A 43 6.71 -14.71 5.12
C ILE A 43 7.67 -15.86 5.43
N ASN A 44 8.93 -15.73 5.00
CA ASN A 44 10.01 -16.68 5.26
C ASN A 44 9.70 -18.12 4.81
N GLN A 45 8.99 -18.26 3.69
CA GLN A 45 8.66 -19.57 3.13
C GLN A 45 9.90 -20.18 2.49
N GLU A 46 10.28 -21.37 2.94
CA GLU A 46 11.50 -22.03 2.52
C GLU A 46 11.21 -23.14 1.51
N PHE A 47 11.94 -23.12 0.40
CA PHE A 47 11.85 -24.07 -0.70
C PHE A 47 13.18 -24.79 -0.83
N GLN A 48 13.21 -26.08 -0.50
CA GLN A 48 14.39 -26.91 -0.69
C GLN A 48 14.62 -27.13 -2.19
N ILE A 49 15.80 -26.77 -2.68
CA ILE A 49 16.17 -26.86 -4.10
C ILE A 49 17.30 -27.86 -4.38
N GLY A 50 18.02 -28.30 -3.34
CA GLY A 50 19.14 -29.24 -3.45
C GLY A 50 18.91 -30.54 -2.70
N SER A 51 19.81 -31.50 -2.92
CA SER A 51 19.77 -32.83 -2.27
C SER A 51 20.33 -32.84 -0.85
N SER A 52 21.16 -31.87 -0.47
CA SER A 52 21.73 -31.77 0.88
C SER A 52 20.98 -30.77 1.75
N SER A 53 21.04 -30.97 3.07
CA SER A 53 20.47 -30.04 4.06
C SER A 53 21.00 -28.60 3.86
N ASN A 54 20.14 -27.61 4.09
CA ASN A 54 20.41 -26.17 3.95
C ASN A 54 20.58 -25.64 2.51
N GLN A 55 20.26 -26.44 1.48
CA GLN A 55 20.14 -25.94 0.10
C GLN A 55 18.71 -25.51 -0.19
N SER A 56 18.36 -24.31 0.26
CA SER A 56 17.01 -23.78 0.17
C SER A 56 16.99 -22.33 -0.34
N ILE A 57 15.86 -21.94 -0.92
CA ILE A 57 15.51 -20.56 -1.24
C ILE A 57 14.43 -20.11 -0.27
N LYS A 58 14.60 -18.93 0.33
CA LYS A 58 13.57 -18.28 1.14
C LYS A 58 12.86 -17.24 0.28
N ALA A 59 11.54 -17.33 0.25
CA ALA A 59 10.68 -16.36 -0.39
C ALA A 59 9.77 -15.70 0.65
N THR A 60 9.65 -14.39 0.54
CA THR A 60 8.74 -13.58 1.35
C THR A 60 7.96 -12.70 0.40
N ILE A 61 6.64 -12.70 0.55
CA ILE A 61 5.73 -11.84 -0.20
C ILE A 61 5.04 -10.92 0.81
N GLY A 62 5.20 -9.62 0.62
CA GLY A 62 4.57 -8.61 1.46
C GLY A 62 3.06 -8.56 1.29
N ALA A 63 2.36 -7.94 2.23
CA ALA A 63 0.93 -7.68 2.10
C ALA A 63 0.67 -6.69 0.95
N THR A 64 -0.24 -7.03 0.05
CA THR A 64 -0.65 -6.15 -1.05
C THR A 64 -2.07 -5.62 -0.89
N GLN A 65 -2.66 -5.74 0.31
CA GLN A 65 -3.98 -5.19 0.62
C GLN A 65 -3.97 -3.66 0.48
N SER A 66 -5.10 -3.09 0.08
CA SER A 66 -5.29 -1.65 -0.18
C SER A 66 -4.92 -0.79 1.02
N SER A 67 -5.16 -1.29 2.24
CA SER A 67 -4.82 -0.65 3.52
C SER A 67 -3.32 -0.65 3.87
N LYS A 68 -2.50 -1.43 3.16
CA LYS A 68 -1.06 -1.61 3.43
C LYS A 68 -0.17 -0.98 2.36
N ILE A 69 -0.73 -0.66 1.21
CA ILE A 69 -0.04 -0.01 0.09
C ILE A 69 -0.48 1.45 -0.02
N GLY A 70 0.30 2.28 -0.73
CA GLY A 70 -0.08 3.68 -0.96
C GLY A 70 -0.02 4.57 0.28
N VAL A 71 0.80 4.22 1.28
CA VAL A 71 0.99 5.04 2.48
C VAL A 71 1.64 6.36 2.10
N THR A 72 0.88 7.45 2.23
CA THR A 72 1.35 8.83 2.01
C THR A 72 1.46 9.54 3.35
N ARG A 73 2.56 10.27 3.55
CA ARG A 73 2.78 11.11 4.74
C ARG A 73 2.59 12.56 4.32
N PHE A 74 1.63 13.22 4.95
CA PHE A 74 1.40 14.65 4.76
C PHE A 74 1.94 15.40 5.98
N GLU A 75 2.80 16.37 5.73
CA GLU A 75 3.27 17.31 6.74
C GLU A 75 2.93 18.72 6.25
N THR A 76 2.24 19.48 7.10
CA THR A 76 2.00 20.90 6.86
C THR A 76 2.72 21.65 7.97
N GLY A 77 3.74 22.43 7.60
CA GLY A 77 4.44 23.31 8.53
C GLY A 77 3.48 24.37 9.10
N ALA A 78 3.83 24.94 10.25
CA ALA A 78 3.07 26.03 10.84
C ALA A 78 3.03 27.22 9.86
N MET A 79 1.83 27.76 9.59
CA MET A 79 1.71 29.04 8.91
C MET A 79 2.28 30.12 9.84
N ILE A 80 3.41 30.71 9.46
CA ILE A 80 3.95 31.89 10.15
C ILE A 80 3.07 33.08 9.78
N THR A 81 2.06 33.37 10.61
CA THR A 81 1.09 34.46 10.42
C THR A 81 1.60 35.82 10.91
N ALA A 82 2.80 35.87 11.49
CA ALA A 82 3.49 37.10 11.88
C ALA A 82 5.00 36.97 11.66
N SER A 83 5.63 38.01 11.13
CA SER A 83 7.09 38.11 11.07
C SER A 83 7.66 38.10 12.50
N GLY A 84 8.45 37.09 12.82
CA GLY A 84 9.28 37.13 14.03
C GLY A 84 10.41 38.14 13.83
N THR A 85 10.49 39.15 14.69
CA THR A 85 11.63 40.07 14.71
C THR A 85 12.88 39.30 15.11
N ALA A 86 13.77 39.01 14.16
CA ALA A 86 15.09 38.48 14.47
C ALA A 86 15.90 39.59 15.13
N SER A 87 16.04 39.53 16.46
CA SER A 87 16.96 40.41 17.19
C SER A 87 18.37 39.91 16.94
N MET A 88 19.09 40.57 16.03
CA MET A 88 20.52 40.40 15.86
C MET A 88 21.22 41.20 16.96
N THR A 89 21.76 40.53 17.98
CA THR A 89 22.76 41.10 18.90
C THR A 89 24.15 40.68 18.45
#